data_AF-A0A961JQU4-F1
#
_entry.id   AF-A0A961JQU4-F1
#
_cell.length_a   1.000
_cell.length_b   1.000
_cell.length_c   1.000
_cell.angle_alpha   90.00
_cell.angle_beta   90.00
_cell.angle_gamma   90.00
#
_symmetry.space_group_name_H-M   'P 1'
#
loop_
_entity.id
_entity.type
_entity.pdbx_description
1 polymer ?
#
loop_
_entity_poly.entity_id
_entity_poly.type
_entity_poly.pdbx_seq_one_letter_code
_entity_poly.pdbx_strand_id
1 'polypeptide(L)' 'VDMLDVFRRSEFVMPVVEEALAALPDLKTIWLQIGVTNDDAEARAAATGLAFVQDHCPKIEHARLMG' A
#
# COMPACT_ATOMS: atom_id res chain seq x y z
N VAL A 1 -0.89 13.23 3.76
CA VAL A 1 -0.04 12.01 3.73
C VAL A 1 -0.19 11.43 2.35
N ASP A 2 0.88 11.34 1.57
CA ASP A 2 0.78 10.88 0.17
C ASP A 2 0.83 9.36 0.04
N MET A 3 1.55 8.67 0.93
CA MET A 3 1.76 7.23 0.88
C MET A 3 1.54 6.56 2.24
N LEU A 4 0.82 5.44 2.24
CA LEU A 4 0.67 4.52 3.35
C LEU A 4 1.62 3.34 3.16
N ASP A 5 2.65 3.25 4.01
CA ASP A 5 3.64 2.18 3.96
C ASP A 5 3.36 1.11 5.04
N VAL A 6 3.09 -0.12 4.63
CA VAL A 6 2.54 -1.17 5.50
C VAL A 6 3.56 -2.29 5.75
N PHE A 7 3.98 -2.39 7.02
CA PHE A 7 4.85 -3.45 7.56
C PHE A 7 4.06 -4.50 8.37
N ARG A 8 2.73 -4.52 8.26
CA ARG A 8 1.85 -5.49 8.95
C ARG A 8 1.75 -6.78 8.14
N ARG A 9 1.45 -7.90 8.81
CA ARG A 9 1.16 -9.18 8.13
C ARG A 9 -0.06 -9.03 7.21
N SER A 10 -0.06 -9.78 6.11
CA SER A 10 -1.10 -9.80 5.06
C SER A 10 -2.54 -9.88 5.60
N GLU A 11 -2.76 -10.69 6.63
CA GLU A 11 -4.08 -10.89 7.27
C GLU A 11 -4.67 -9.62 7.93
N PHE A 12 -3.83 -8.63 8.23
CA PHE A 12 -4.24 -7.36 8.83
C PHE A 12 -4.20 -6.18 7.87
N VAL A 13 -3.90 -6.40 6.59
CA VAL A 13 -3.81 -5.31 5.61
C VAL A 13 -5.17 -4.66 5.38
N MET A 14 -6.22 -5.45 5.16
CA MET A 14 -7.54 -4.91 4.83
C MET A 14 -8.07 -3.91 5.88
N PRO A 15 -8.07 -4.22 7.20
CA PRO A 15 -8.47 -3.24 8.21
C PRO A 15 -7.67 -1.94 8.19
N VAL A 16 -6.35 -2.02 7.94
CA VAL A 16 -5.46 -0.86 7.86
C VAL A 16 -5.78 -0.01 6.63
N VAL A 17 -6.09 -0.64 5.50
CA VAL A 17 -6.48 0.06 4.27
C VAL A 17 -7.81 0.80 4.44
N GLU A 18 -8.83 0.18 5.04
CA GLU A 18 -10.11 0.85 5.29
C GLU A 18 -9.97 2.04 6.25
N GLU A 19 -9.18 1.89 7.32
CA GLU A 19 -8.90 2.98 8.24
C GLU A 19 -8.18 4.14 7.52
N ALA A 20 -7.19 3.84 6.68
CA ALA A 20 -6.47 4.85 5.92
C ALA A 20 -7.37 5.56 4.91
N LEU A 21 -8.24 4.83 4.19
CA LEU A 21 -9.21 5.42 3.26
C LEU A 21 -10.18 6.37 3.94
N ALA A 22 -10.56 6.08 5.19
CA ALA A 22 -11.44 6.95 5.98
C ALA A 22 -10.71 8.16 6.57
N ALA A 23 -9.46 8.00 7.01
CA ALA A 23 -8.71 9.02 7.73
C ALA A 23 -7.87 9.95 6.83
N LEU A 24 -7.50 9.50 5.62
CA LEU A 24 -6.55 10.18 4.75
C LEU A 24 -7.21 10.52 3.39
N PRO A 25 -7.95 11.65 3.28
CA PRO A 25 -8.67 12.01 2.07
C PRO A 25 -7.75 12.31 0.86
N ASP A 26 -6.52 12.73 1.12
CA ASP A 26 -5.52 13.06 0.08
C ASP A 26 -4.49 11.93 -0.13
N LEU A 27 -4.76 10.72 0.37
CA LEU A 27 -3.89 9.57 0.13
C LEU A 27 -3.78 9.33 -1.38
N LYS A 28 -2.59 8.92 -1.85
CA LYS A 28 -2.34 8.64 -3.28
C LYS A 28 -1.89 7.21 -3.52
N THR A 29 -1.18 6.63 -2.56
CA THR A 29 -0.53 5.33 -2.73
C THR A 29 -0.59 4.50 -1.47
N ILE A 30 -0.89 3.22 -1.61
CA ILE A 30 -0.71 2.20 -0.59
C ILE A 30 0.43 1.29 -1.04
N TRP A 31 1.39 1.07 -0.16
CA TRP A 31 2.57 0.27 -0.40
C TRP A 31 2.70 -0.81 0.66
N LEU A 32 2.56 -2.07 0.27
CA LEU A 32 2.83 -3.21 1.13
C LEU A 32 4.27 -3.66 0.93
N GLN A 33 4.99 -3.77 2.04
CA GLN A 33 6.39 -4.19 2.02
C GLN A 33 6.55 -5.63 1.52
N ILE A 34 7.80 -6.01 1.23
CA ILE A 34 8.18 -7.37 0.82
C ILE A 34 7.58 -8.42 1.75
N GLY A 35 6.99 -9.45 1.17
CA GLY A 35 6.31 -10.55 1.86
C GLY A 35 4.91 -10.20 2.38
N VAL A 36 4.40 -9.00 2.09
CA VAL A 36 3.05 -8.58 2.44
C VAL A 36 2.23 -8.41 1.17
N THR A 37 1.14 -9.17 1.09
CA THR A 37 0.22 -9.22 -0.06
C THR A 37 -1.22 -9.28 0.40
N ASN A 38 -2.14 -8.67 -0.35
CA ASN A 38 -3.58 -8.76 -0.06
C ASN A 38 -4.40 -8.32 -1.28
N ASP A 39 -4.89 -9.29 -2.05
CA ASP A 39 -5.59 -9.05 -3.32
C ASP A 39 -6.95 -8.34 -3.12
N ASP A 40 -7.64 -8.64 -2.02
CA ASP A 40 -8.89 -7.96 -1.70
C ASP A 40 -8.65 -6.47 -1.43
N ALA A 41 -7.55 -6.14 -0.73
CA ALA A 41 -7.18 -4.77 -0.43
C ALA A 41 -6.71 -4.02 -1.70
N GLU A 42 -6.05 -4.71 -2.63
CA GLU A 42 -5.72 -4.17 -3.94
C GLU A 42 -7.00 -3.80 -4.71
N ALA A 43 -7.96 -4.73 -4.80
CA ALA A 43 -9.25 -4.49 -5.45
C ALA A 43 -10.00 -3.31 -4.81
N ARG A 44 -9.96 -3.22 -3.47
CA ARG A 44 -10.56 -2.13 -2.72
C ARG A 44 -9.91 -0.78 -3.01
N ALA A 45 -8.58 -0.73 -3.08
CA ALA A 45 -7.83 0.49 -3.40
C ALA A 45 -8.06 0.93 -4.86
N ALA A 46 -8.08 -0.02 -5.80
CA ALA A 46 -8.36 0.23 -7.21
C ALA A 46 -9.74 0.89 -7.42
N ALA A 47 -10.76 0.49 -6.67
CA ALA A 47 -12.09 1.11 -6.70
C ALA A 47 -12.09 2.60 -6.27
N THR A 48 -11.05 3.06 -5.58
CA THR A 48 -10.88 4.46 -5.15
C THR A 48 -9.92 5.26 -6.03
N GLY A 49 -9.30 4.62 -7.03
CA GLY A 49 -8.31 5.25 -7.90
C GLY A 49 -6.92 5.44 -7.26
N LEU A 50 -6.67 4.83 -6.10
CA LEU A 50 -5.35 4.83 -5.46
C LEU A 50 -4.39 3.87 -6.14
N ALA A 51 -3.11 4.26 -6.22
CA ALA A 51 -2.06 3.32 -6.60
C ALA A 51 -1.86 2.29 -5.48
N PHE A 52 -1.71 1.03 -5.85
CA PHE A 52 -1.46 -0.06 -4.92
C PHE A 52 -0.21 -0.82 -5.35
N VAL A 53 0.75 -0.96 -4.45
CA VAL A 53 1.99 -1.71 -4.66
C VAL A 53 2.07 -2.75 -3.56
N GLN A 54 2.38 -4.01 -3.89
CA GLN A 54 2.54 -5.08 -2.92
C GLN A 54 3.79 -5.92 -3.21
N ASP A 55 4.34 -6.55 -2.17
CA ASP A 55 5.57 -7.37 -2.24
C ASP A 55 6.82 -6.62 -2.77
N HIS A 56 6.95 -5.33 -2.45
CA HIS A 56 8.12 -4.53 -2.85
C HIS A 56 8.67 -3.71 -1.68
N CYS A 57 9.96 -3.37 -1.73
CA CYS A 57 10.57 -2.44 -0.77
C CYS A 57 10.92 -1.13 -1.48
N PRO A 58 10.45 0.05 -1.00
CA PRO A 58 10.75 1.34 -1.62
C PRO A 58 12.25 1.61 -1.73
N LYS A 59 13.05 1.19 -0.74
CA LYS A 59 14.51 1.34 -0.78
C LYS A 59 15.14 0.56 -1.93
N ILE A 60 14.70 -0.68 -2.15
CA ILE A 60 15.22 -1.54 -3.21
C ILE A 60 14.77 -1.01 -4.58
N GLU A 61 13.49 -0.66 -4.72
CA GLU A 61 12.97 -0.12 -5.97
C GLU A 61 13.59 1.24 -6.32
N HIS A 62 13.79 2.12 -5.32
CA HIS A 62 14.47 3.39 -5.53
C HIS A 62 15.91 3.19 -6.00
N ALA A 63 16.66 2.27 -5.39
CA ALA A 63 18.01 1.96 -5.84
C ALA A 63 18.03 1.33 -7.25
N ARG A 64 17.03 0.50 -7.60
CA ARG A 64 16.92 -0.12 -8.92
C ARG A 64 16.58 0.88 -10.02
N LEU A 65 15.75 1.87 -9.73
CA LEU A 65 15.19 2.81 -10.71
C LEU A 65 15.97 4.13 -10.81
N MET A 66 16.58 4.56 -9.70
CA MET A 66 17.19 5.89 -9.55
C MET A 66 18.65 5.85 -9.07
N GLY A 67 19.20 4.65 -8.82
CA GLY A 67 20.55 4.43 -8.29
C GLY A 67 21.64 4.46 -9.35
#